data_AF-A0A800ILS7-F1
#
_entry.id   AF-A0A800ILS7-F1
#
_cell.length_a   1.000
_cell.length_b   1.000
_cell.length_c   1.000
_cell.angle_alpha   90.00
_cell.angle_beta   90.00
_cell.angle_gamma   90.00
#
_symmetry.space_group_name_H-M   'P 1'
#
loop_
_entity.id
_entity.type
_entity.pdbx_description
1 polymer ?
#
loop_
_entity_poly.entity_id
_entity_poly.type
_entity_poly.pdbx_seq_one_letter_code
_entity_poly.pdbx_strand_id
1 'polypeptide(L)'
;MKITDVELIRINPKLASRNANQKPRFSGIDTQTIFKVTTDNGIIGYGDCRGHVDMNDQEIDRLIDRTPFDFINADLGTGLMGALYDVMGKHLEVPAYRLMGQKVRIAGRSGRRSAASSQRRVYDIQDAHL
;
A
#
# COMPACT_ATOMS: atom_id res chain seq x y z
N MET A 1 -20.85 -1.52 11.54
CA MET A 1 -20.36 -1.91 10.20
C MET A 1 -19.46 -3.11 10.36
N LYS A 2 -19.51 -4.04 9.41
CA LYS A 2 -18.74 -5.27 9.42
C LYS A 2 -18.16 -5.55 8.03
N ILE A 3 -16.99 -6.17 7.99
CA ILE A 3 -16.36 -6.62 6.75
C ILE A 3 -17.13 -7.82 6.22
N THR A 4 -17.53 -7.75 4.95
CA THR A 4 -18.27 -8.81 4.26
C THR A 4 -17.45 -9.49 3.18
N ASP A 5 -16.44 -8.81 2.64
CA ASP A 5 -15.60 -9.33 1.56
C ASP A 5 -14.23 -8.63 1.52
N VAL A 6 -13.20 -9.39 1.12
CA VAL A 6 -11.83 -8.91 0.93
C VAL A 6 -11.31 -9.49 -0.39
N GLU A 7 -11.15 -8.62 -1.38
CA GLU A 7 -10.69 -8.98 -2.73
C GLU A 7 -9.26 -8.50 -2.96
N LEU A 8 -8.43 -9.35 -3.56
CA LEU A 8 -7.06 -9.04 -3.99
C LEU A 8 -7.00 -8.97 -5.52
N ILE A 9 -6.78 -7.77 -6.06
CA ILE A 9 -6.72 -7.51 -7.50
C ILE A 9 -5.26 -7.31 -7.91
N ARG A 10 -4.72 -8.25 -8.67
CA ARG A 10 -3.36 -8.20 -9.20
C ARG A 10 -3.32 -7.39 -10.47
N ILE A 11 -2.47 -6.38 -10.51
CA ILE A 11 -2.29 -5.54 -11.70
C ILE A 11 -0.81 -5.40 -12.05
N ASN A 12 -0.58 -5.05 -13.32
CA ASN A 12 0.73 -4.71 -13.84
C ASN A 12 0.73 -3.30 -14.46
N PRO A 13 0.86 -2.22 -13.66
CA PRO A 13 0.87 -0.87 -14.19
C PRO A 13 2.00 -0.67 -15.19
N LYS A 14 1.67 -0.07 -16.34
CA LYS A 14 2.67 0.24 -17.37
C LYS A 14 3.71 1.19 -16.81
N LEU A 15 4.99 0.81 -16.91
CA LEU A 15 6.09 1.70 -16.58
C LEU A 15 6.12 2.89 -17.56
N ALA A 16 6.44 4.07 -17.03
CA ALA A 16 6.48 5.28 -17.83
C ALA A 16 7.51 5.16 -18.97
N SER A 17 7.09 5.50 -20.20
CA SER A 17 7.91 5.41 -21.42
C SER A 17 9.26 6.12 -21.32
N ARG A 18 9.32 7.26 -20.60
CA ARG A 18 10.57 8.00 -20.32
C ARG A 18 11.67 7.18 -19.63
N ASN A 19 11.32 6.06 -19.01
CA ASN A 19 12.24 5.16 -18.33
C ASN A 19 12.58 3.91 -19.16
N ALA A 20 12.10 3.78 -20.40
CA ALA A 20 12.27 2.56 -21.21
C ALA A 20 13.74 2.17 -21.44
N ASN A 21 14.66 3.15 -21.47
CA ASN A 21 16.09 2.91 -21.66
C ASN A 21 16.83 2.58 -20.35
N GLN A 22 16.12 2.47 -19.23
CA GLN A 22 16.69 2.14 -17.92
C GLN A 22 16.40 0.68 -17.62
N LYS A 23 17.43 -0.07 -17.19
CA LYS A 23 17.21 -1.42 -16.65
C LYS A 23 16.42 -1.31 -15.33
N PRO A 24 15.30 -2.04 -15.18
CA PRO A 24 14.59 -2.11 -13.90
C PRO A 24 15.54 -2.54 -12.78
N ARG A 25 15.62 -1.76 -11.71
CA ARG A 25 16.47 -2.07 -10.55
C ARG A 25 15.92 -3.20 -9.69
N PHE A 26 14.61 -3.47 -9.80
CA PHE A 26 13.92 -4.51 -9.05
C PHE A 26 13.12 -5.37 -10.04
N SER A 27 13.22 -6.69 -9.88
CA SER A 27 12.33 -7.62 -10.58
C SER A 27 10.88 -7.35 -10.15
N GLY A 28 9.95 -7.39 -11.12
CA GLY A 28 8.53 -7.12 -10.88
C GLY A 28 8.24 -5.71 -10.35
N ILE A 29 9.02 -4.70 -10.74
CA ILE A 29 8.78 -3.30 -10.33
C ILE A 29 7.41 -2.77 -10.77
N ASP A 30 6.85 -3.37 -11.81
CA ASP A 30 5.53 -3.13 -12.37
C ASP A 30 4.45 -4.01 -11.75
N THR A 31 4.73 -4.80 -10.71
CA THR A 31 3.70 -5.63 -10.05
C THR A 31 3.10 -4.90 -8.86
N GLN A 32 1.78 -4.95 -8.74
CA GLN A 32 1.05 -4.35 -7.63
C GLN A 32 -0.20 -5.19 -7.31
N THR A 33 -0.56 -5.25 -6.04
CA THR A 33 -1.81 -5.84 -5.56
C THR A 33 -2.66 -4.74 -4.94
N ILE A 34 -3.90 -4.62 -5.40
CA ILE A 34 -4.91 -3.75 -4.82
C ILE A 34 -5.79 -4.60 -3.90
N PHE A 35 -5.99 -4.13 -2.68
CA PHE A 35 -6.93 -4.68 -1.72
C PHE A 35 -8.22 -3.87 -1.80
N LYS A 36 -9.34 -4.57 -1.93
CA LYS A 36 -10.67 -3.99 -1.88
C LYS A 36 -11.43 -4.65 -0.73
N VAL A 37 -11.79 -3.86 0.27
CA VAL A 37 -12.57 -4.31 1.44
C VAL A 37 -13.98 -3.77 1.31
N THR A 38 -14.97 -4.67 1.33
CA THR A 38 -16.40 -4.32 1.28
C THR A 38 -17.03 -4.54 2.65
N THR A 39 -17.91 -3.62 3.06
CA THR A 39 -18.65 -3.74 4.32
C THR A 39 -20.16 -3.83 4.14
N ASP A 40 -20.84 -4.33 5.17
CA ASP A 40 -22.29 -4.56 5.24
C ASP A 40 -23.16 -3.33 4.95
N ASN A 41 -22.65 -2.14 5.27
CA ASN A 41 -23.29 -0.86 4.98
C ASN A 41 -22.93 -0.27 3.61
N GLY A 42 -22.29 -1.04 2.73
CA GLY A 42 -21.96 -0.66 1.36
C GLY A 42 -20.71 0.20 1.18
N ILE A 43 -19.97 0.50 2.25
CA ILE A 43 -18.69 1.21 2.15
C ILE A 43 -17.63 0.28 1.57
N ILE A 44 -16.86 0.80 0.62
CA ILE A 44 -15.74 0.09 0.01
C ILE A 44 -14.46 0.88 0.26
N GLY A 45 -13.43 0.24 0.80
CA GLY A 45 -12.11 0.82 0.99
C GLY A 45 -11.07 0.18 0.09
N TYR A 46 -10.08 0.97 -0.30
CA TYR A 46 -8.99 0.55 -1.17
C TYR A 46 -7.62 0.83 -0.54
N GLY A 47 -6.70 -0.09 -0.76
CA GLY A 47 -5.29 0.06 -0.44
C GLY A 47 -4.44 -0.77 -1.38
N ASP A 48 -3.14 -0.55 -1.39
CA ASP A 48 -2.24 -1.23 -2.32
C ASP A 48 -0.88 -1.54 -1.71
N CYS A 49 -0.23 -2.56 -2.28
CA CYS A 49 1.18 -2.80 -2.04
C CYS A 49 1.89 -3.23 -3.33
N ARG A 50 3.20 -2.99 -3.39
CA ARG A 50 4.06 -3.50 -4.47
C ARG A 50 4.15 -5.03 -4.38
N GLY A 51 4.24 -5.68 -5.53
CA GLY A 51 4.28 -7.14 -5.61
C GLY A 51 2.90 -7.74 -5.91
N HIS A 52 2.90 -8.95 -6.45
CA HIS A 52 1.72 -9.83 -6.42
C HIS A 52 1.81 -10.62 -5.12
N VAL A 53 0.97 -10.24 -4.16
CA VAL A 53 0.86 -10.95 -2.88
C VAL A 53 -0.37 -11.84 -2.89
N ASP A 54 -0.35 -12.83 -2.02
CA ASP A 54 -1.48 -13.75 -1.76
C ASP A 54 -1.95 -13.57 -0.33
N MET A 55 -3.18 -13.96 -0.10
CA MET A 55 -3.77 -14.13 1.22
C MET A 55 -4.56 -15.42 1.18
N ASN A 56 -4.37 -16.28 2.18
CA ASN A 56 -5.11 -17.53 2.25
C ASN A 56 -6.50 -17.31 2.86
N ASP A 57 -7.40 -18.25 2.62
CA ASP A 57 -8.80 -18.17 3.09
C ASP A 57 -8.88 -17.97 4.62
N GLN A 58 -7.97 -18.59 5.39
CA GLN A 58 -7.96 -18.46 6.83
C GLN A 58 -7.55 -17.06 7.32
N GLU A 59 -6.72 -16.34 6.56
CA GLU A 59 -6.40 -14.94 6.83
C GLU A 59 -7.60 -14.04 6.53
N ILE A 60 -8.33 -14.31 5.43
CA ILE A 60 -9.54 -13.59 5.07
C ILE A 60 -10.65 -13.83 6.09
N ASP A 61 -10.89 -15.09 6.48
CA ASP A 61 -11.93 -15.49 7.44
C ASP A 61 -11.78 -14.80 8.80
N ARG A 62 -10.54 -14.48 9.23
CA ARG A 62 -10.28 -13.73 10.46
C ARG A 62 -10.79 -12.29 10.42
N LEU A 63 -11.01 -11.75 9.22
CA LEU A 63 -11.49 -10.38 8.98
C LEU A 63 -13.02 -10.34 8.83
N ILE A 64 -13.63 -11.38 8.26
CA ILE A 64 -15.06 -11.42 7.98
C ILE A 64 -15.89 -11.32 9.26
N ASP A 65 -17.04 -10.61 9.18
CA ASP A 65 -17.97 -10.32 10.29
C ASP A 65 -17.36 -9.48 11.44
N ARG A 66 -16.13 -8.98 11.27
CA ARG A 66 -15.48 -8.06 12.21
C ARG A 66 -15.62 -6.62 11.76
N THR A 67 -15.56 -5.70 12.72
CA THR A 67 -15.52 -4.27 12.42
C THR A 67 -14.09 -3.86 12.02
N PRO A 68 -13.89 -3.02 10.99
CA PRO A 68 -12.56 -2.51 10.61
C PRO A 68 -11.81 -1.85 11.77
N PHE A 69 -12.55 -1.29 12.74
CA PHE A 69 -12.00 -0.63 13.93
C PHE A 69 -11.25 -1.57 14.89
N ASP A 70 -11.52 -2.88 14.82
CA ASP A 70 -10.79 -3.88 15.62
C ASP A 70 -9.32 -4.02 15.19
N PHE A 71 -8.98 -3.53 13.99
CA PHE A 71 -7.66 -3.69 13.36
C PHE A 71 -6.84 -2.39 13.38
N ILE A 72 -7.21 -1.40 14.18
CA ILE A 72 -6.38 -0.21 14.38
C ILE A 72 -4.99 -0.63 14.86
N ASN A 73 -3.96 -0.25 14.10
CA ASN A 73 -2.56 -0.60 14.35
C ASN A 73 -2.27 -2.11 14.40
N ALA A 74 -3.12 -2.95 13.79
CA ALA A 74 -2.85 -4.37 13.64
C ALA A 74 -1.60 -4.61 12.78
N ASP A 75 -0.92 -5.72 13.03
CA ASP A 75 0.21 -6.18 12.23
C ASP A 75 -0.30 -6.99 11.02
N LEU A 76 -0.88 -6.28 10.05
CA LEU A 76 -1.38 -6.84 8.79
C LEU A 76 -0.61 -6.22 7.62
N GLY A 77 -0.71 -6.85 6.44
CA GLY A 77 -0.11 -6.34 5.21
C GLY A 77 -0.48 -4.88 4.95
N THR A 78 0.50 -4.06 4.55
CA THR A 78 0.33 -2.60 4.44
C THR A 78 -0.78 -2.19 3.47
N GLY A 79 -0.99 -2.94 2.39
CA GLY A 79 -2.08 -2.70 1.45
C GLY A 79 -3.46 -2.97 2.06
N LEU A 80 -3.61 -4.06 2.82
CA LEU A 80 -4.83 -4.36 3.57
C LEU A 80 -5.11 -3.30 4.64
N MET A 81 -4.07 -2.91 5.40
CA MET A 81 -4.19 -1.83 6.39
C MET A 81 -4.65 -0.53 5.73
N GLY A 82 -4.11 -0.18 4.56
CA GLY A 82 -4.57 0.96 3.77
C GLY A 82 -6.07 0.90 3.45
N ALA A 83 -6.57 -0.25 2.99
CA ALA A 83 -7.99 -0.44 2.69
C ALA A 83 -8.87 -0.32 3.94
N LEU A 84 -8.45 -0.87 5.08
CA LEU A 84 -9.18 -0.77 6.34
C LEU A 84 -9.25 0.68 6.84
N TYR A 85 -8.14 1.43 6.78
CA TYR A 85 -8.12 2.85 7.14
C TYR A 85 -8.95 3.72 6.21
N ASP A 86 -9.04 3.38 4.92
CA ASP A 86 -9.93 4.05 3.96
C ASP A 86 -11.41 3.79 4.30
N VAL A 87 -11.80 2.54 4.61
CA VAL A 87 -13.15 2.21 5.11
C VAL A 87 -13.49 3.02 6.37
N MET A 88 -12.59 3.01 7.37
CA MET A 88 -12.79 3.71 8.64
C MET A 88 -12.97 5.21 8.44
N GLY A 89 -12.13 5.83 7.60
CA GLY A 89 -12.22 7.26 7.28
C GLY A 89 -13.54 7.61 6.58
N LYS A 90 -13.95 6.81 5.58
CA LYS A 90 -15.23 6.97 4.88
C LYS A 90 -16.42 6.85 5.83
N HIS A 91 -16.41 5.86 6.74
CA HIS A 91 -17.50 5.66 7.69
C HIS A 91 -17.66 6.82 8.68
N LEU A 92 -16.54 7.40 9.12
CA LEU A 92 -16.52 8.52 10.06
C LEU A 92 -16.59 9.89 9.39
N GLU A 93 -16.64 9.94 8.06
CA GLU A 93 -16.60 11.17 7.26
C GLU A 93 -15.38 12.06 7.58
N VAL A 94 -14.24 11.43 7.89
CA VAL A 94 -12.98 12.12 8.16
C VAL A 94 -11.84 11.53 7.32
N PRO A 95 -10.86 12.35 6.93
CA PRO A 95 -9.68 11.82 6.26
C PRO A 95 -8.91 10.86 7.17
N ALA A 96 -8.39 9.75 6.63
CA ALA A 96 -7.76 8.67 7.37
C ALA A 96 -6.64 9.12 8.33
N TYR A 97 -5.91 10.21 8.02
CA TYR A 97 -4.87 10.72 8.93
C TYR A 97 -5.39 11.09 10.32
N ARG A 98 -6.68 11.44 10.47
CA ARG A 98 -7.27 11.78 11.77
C ARG A 98 -7.30 10.59 12.71
N LEU A 99 -7.31 9.37 12.16
CA LEU A 99 -7.22 8.12 12.92
C LEU A 99 -5.79 7.82 13.39
N MET A 100 -4.79 8.44 12.75
CA MET A 100 -3.36 8.28 13.06
C MET A 100 -2.80 9.40 13.96
N GLY A 101 -3.64 10.37 14.35
CA GLY A 101 -3.27 11.46 15.26
C GLY A 101 -3.30 12.86 14.63
N GLN A 102 -2.60 13.80 15.26
CA GLN A 102 -2.61 15.20 14.85
C GLN A 102 -1.82 15.41 13.56
N LYS A 103 -2.40 16.17 12.62
CA LYS A 103 -1.72 16.58 11.39
C LYS A 103 -0.58 17.53 11.72
N VAL A 104 0.66 17.10 11.47
CA VAL A 104 1.87 17.90 11.69
C VAL A 104 2.33 18.68 10.45
N ARG A 105 1.79 18.37 9.27
CA ARG A 105 2.08 19.06 8.00
C ARG A 105 0.98 18.82 6.97
N ILE A 106 0.81 19.77 6.05
CA ILE A 106 -0.16 19.67 4.93
C ILE A 106 0.47 19.20 3.62
N ALA A 107 1.77 19.41 3.44
CA ALA A 107 2.51 18.99 2.25
C ALA A 107 3.80 18.29 2.65
N GLY A 108 4.14 17.23 1.91
CA GLY A 108 5.45 16.60 1.93
C GLY A 108 6.32 17.14 0.80
N ARG A 109 7.62 17.31 1.03
CA ARG A 109 8.56 17.64 -0.05
C ARG A 109 8.80 16.39 -0.89
N SER A 110 8.35 16.40 -2.14
CA SER A 110 8.73 15.35 -3.09
C SER A 110 10.10 15.68 -3.69
N GLY A 111 11.03 14.72 -3.59
CA GLY A 111 12.37 14.83 -4.18
C GLY A 111 12.43 14.14 -5.54
N ARG A 112 13.11 14.75 -6.52
CA ARG A 112 13.43 14.09 -7.79
C ARG A 112 14.74 13.33 -7.66
N ARG A 113 14.70 12.00 -7.69
CA ARG A 113 15.91 11.17 -7.84
C ARG A 113 16.15 10.88 -9.32
N SER A 114 17.33 11.23 -9.84
CA SER A 114 17.74 10.85 -11.19
C SER A 114 18.38 9.46 -11.17
N ALA A 115 18.23 8.68 -12.25
CA ALA A 115 18.87 7.37 -12.37
C ALA A 115 20.40 7.42 -12.16
N ALA A 116 21.05 8.50 -12.63
CA ALA A 116 22.48 8.76 -12.46
C ALA A 116 22.89 8.94 -10.98
N SER A 117 22.06 9.60 -10.17
CA SER A 117 22.33 9.81 -8.74
C SER A 117 22.28 8.53 -7.91
N SER A 118 21.62 7.49 -8.42
CA SER A 118 21.50 6.19 -7.75
C SER A 118 22.54 5.16 -8.20
N GLN A 119 23.31 5.39 -9.27
CA GLN A 119 24.47 4.55 -9.60
C GLN A 119 25.64 4.87 -8.67
N ARG A 120 25.99 6.15 -8.48
CA ARG A 120 27.14 6.55 -7.66
C ARG A 120 27.09 6.04 -6.22
N ARG A 121 25.91 6.00 -5.61
CA ARG A 121 25.75 5.60 -4.20
C ARG A 121 25.87 4.08 -3.95
N VAL A 122 25.71 3.25 -4.98
CA VAL A 122 25.82 1.79 -4.83
C VAL A 122 27.28 1.35 -4.97
N TYR A 123 28.06 2.01 -5.85
CA TYR A 123 29.50 1.75 -5.98
C TYR A 123 30.28 2.26 -4.75
N ASP A 124 29.91 3.41 -4.18
CA ASP A 124 30.56 3.93 -2.94
C ASP A 124 30.42 3.00 -1.72
N ILE A 125 29.37 2.17 -1.68
CA ILE A 125 29.16 1.22 -0.57
C ILE A 125 29.91 -0.10 -0.82
N GLN A 126 30.17 -0.44 -2.10
CA GLN A 126 30.94 -1.63 -2.47
C GLN A 126 32.45 -1.41 -2.40
N ASP A 127 32.92 -0.17 -2.58
CA ASP A 127 34.34 0.20 -2.49
C ASP A 127 34.79 0.56 -1.05
N ALA A 128 33.88 0.60 -0.07
CA ALA A 128 34.22 0.86 1.34
C ALA A 128 34.66 -0.39 2.14
N HIS A 129 34.77 -1.55 1.48
CA HIS A 129 35.17 -2.83 2.08
C HIS A 129 36.34 -3.52 1.34
N LEU A 130 37.19 -2.75 0.65
CA LEU A 130 38.49 -3.21 0.16
C LEU A 130 39.63 -2.40 0.77
#